data_AF-A0A6N8AQC8-F1
#
_entry.id   AF-A0A6N8AQC8-F1
#
_cell.length_a   1.000
_cell.length_b   1.000
_cell.length_c   1.000
_cell.angle_alpha   90.00
_cell.angle_beta   90.00
_cell.angle_gamma   90.00
#
_symmetry.space_group_name_H-M   'P 1'
#
loop_
_entity.id
_entity.type
_entity.pdbx_description
1 polymer ?
#
loop_
_entity_poly.entity_id
_entity_poly.type
_entity_poly.pdbx_seq_one_letter_code
_entity_poly.pdbx_strand_id
1 'polypeptide(L)'
;MSELKVFSGECCLCDVGIDTGHTDVAGKPLHTGDIVLVYSGRYIGTDVEEWRPCGGLTAIVAGQYQSYQDGSIELRSATPRPFAMGIKDAGFDSEHWQIHRVKAFADVVEGEHWPEFGFSYRRSEKADAAKALNTDTTER
;
A
#
# COMPACT_ATOMS: atom_id res chain seq x y z
N MET A 1 -3.11 2.68 21.42
CA MET A 1 -4.09 3.21 20.44
C MET A 1 -3.91 2.42 19.17
N SER A 2 -5.01 2.01 18.51
CA SER A 2 -4.94 1.18 17.31
C SER A 2 -4.25 1.92 16.15
N GLU A 3 -3.36 1.26 15.40
CA GLU A 3 -2.68 1.88 14.26
C GLU A 3 -3.64 2.01 13.07
N LEU A 4 -3.45 3.06 12.25
CA LEU A 4 -4.23 3.24 11.03
C LEU A 4 -3.81 2.17 10.01
N LYS A 5 -4.78 1.56 9.32
CA LYS A 5 -4.57 0.51 8.32
C LYS A 5 -5.18 0.90 6.98
N VAL A 6 -4.64 0.35 5.90
CA VAL A 6 -5.25 0.41 4.57
C VAL A 6 -6.17 -0.80 4.37
N PHE A 7 -7.39 -0.54 3.91
CA PHE A 7 -8.39 -1.56 3.60
C PHE A 7 -8.82 -1.50 2.14
N SER A 8 -9.05 -2.66 1.53
CA SER A 8 -9.75 -2.80 0.24
C SER A 8 -11.05 -3.57 0.47
N GLY A 9 -12.20 -2.88 0.39
CA GLY A 9 -13.45 -3.41 0.95
C GLY A 9 -13.24 -3.75 2.43
N GLU A 10 -13.61 -4.95 2.87
CA GLU A 10 -13.38 -5.42 4.25
C GLU A 10 -12.01 -6.07 4.48
N CYS A 11 -11.17 -6.19 3.45
CA CYS A 11 -9.86 -6.80 3.57
C CYS A 11 -8.84 -5.81 4.13
N CYS A 12 -8.28 -6.11 5.30
CA CYS A 12 -7.14 -5.37 5.86
C CYS A 12 -5.88 -5.75 5.11
N LEU A 13 -5.17 -4.77 4.56
CA LEU A 13 -3.97 -5.03 3.75
C LEU A 13 -2.71 -4.88 4.59
N CYS A 14 -2.50 -3.69 5.16
CA CYS A 14 -1.31 -3.36 5.95
C CYS A 14 -1.51 -2.17 6.87
N ASP A 15 -0.54 -1.98 7.75
CA ASP A 15 -0.35 -0.76 8.53
C ASP A 15 0.00 0.40 7.62
N VAL A 16 -0.41 1.59 8.01
CA VAL A 16 -0.01 2.84 7.37
C VAL A 16 1.33 3.30 7.94
N GLY A 17 2.23 3.77 7.07
CA GLY A 17 3.52 4.36 7.44
C GLY A 17 4.70 3.40 7.46
N ILE A 18 4.57 2.17 6.95
CA ILE A 18 5.72 1.26 6.77
C ILE A 18 6.58 1.83 5.63
N ASP A 19 7.84 2.09 5.91
CA ASP A 19 8.81 2.56 4.91
C ASP A 19 9.02 1.49 3.82
N THR A 20 8.98 1.95 2.56
CA THR A 20 9.22 1.08 1.42
C THR A 20 10.70 0.96 1.05
N GLY A 21 11.54 1.92 1.48
CA GLY A 21 12.92 2.04 1.01
C GLY A 21 13.05 2.61 -0.41
N HIS A 22 11.94 3.05 -1.02
CA HIS A 22 11.91 3.61 -2.37
C HIS A 22 11.41 5.05 -2.39
N THR A 23 11.61 5.74 -3.51
CA THR A 23 11.13 7.11 -3.73
C THR A 23 10.24 7.21 -4.97
N ASP A 24 9.36 8.20 -5.00
CA ASP A 24 8.57 8.56 -6.17
C ASP A 24 9.42 9.26 -7.26
N VAL A 25 8.82 9.57 -8.41
CA VAL A 25 9.49 10.30 -9.51
C VAL A 25 10.01 11.69 -9.15
N ALA A 26 9.54 12.27 -8.04
CA ALA A 26 10.00 13.55 -7.52
C ALA A 26 11.05 13.39 -6.40
N GLY A 27 11.53 12.17 -6.13
CA GLY A 27 12.50 11.86 -5.09
C GLY A 27 11.92 11.86 -3.67
N LYS A 28 10.59 11.81 -3.51
CA LYS A 28 9.93 11.77 -2.19
C LYS A 28 9.86 10.33 -1.69
N PRO A 29 10.18 10.05 -0.41
CA PRO A 29 10.14 8.70 0.12
C PRO A 29 8.71 8.16 0.15
N LEU A 30 8.54 6.91 -0.26
CA LEU A 30 7.26 6.23 -0.32
C LEU A 30 7.03 5.36 0.93
N HIS A 31 5.81 5.38 1.45
CA HIS A 31 5.38 4.58 2.59
C HIS A 31 4.05 3.90 2.29
N THR A 32 3.73 2.82 3.00
CA THR A 32 2.37 2.25 2.95
C THR A 32 1.33 3.29 3.40
N GLY A 33 0.21 3.34 2.69
CA GLY A 33 -0.84 4.35 2.87
C GLY A 33 -0.59 5.67 2.15
N ASP A 34 0.53 5.85 1.44
CA ASP A 34 0.64 6.93 0.46
C ASP A 34 -0.38 6.72 -0.67
N ILE A 35 -1.11 7.77 -1.04
CA ILE A 35 -1.95 7.77 -2.24
C ILE A 35 -1.09 8.20 -3.42
N VAL A 36 -1.10 7.39 -4.46
CA VAL A 36 -0.21 7.52 -5.60
C VAL A 36 -0.97 7.41 -6.92
N LEU A 37 -0.34 7.92 -7.97
CA LEU A 37 -0.71 7.65 -9.36
C LEU A 37 0.41 6.82 -10.00
N VAL A 38 0.02 5.74 -10.68
CA VAL A 38 0.95 4.85 -11.38
C VAL A 38 0.96 5.22 -12.85
N TYR A 39 2.14 5.28 -13.46
CA TYR A 39 2.33 5.51 -14.88
C TYR A 39 3.01 4.31 -15.53
N SER A 40 2.59 3.95 -16.75
CA SER A 40 3.32 3.00 -17.59
C SER A 40 4.05 3.74 -18.70
N GLY A 41 5.26 3.28 -18.99
CA GLY A 41 6.05 3.72 -20.12
C GLY A 41 5.61 2.99 -21.39
N ARG A 42 5.34 3.74 -22.46
CA ARG A 42 5.14 3.18 -23.80
C ARG A 42 6.42 3.36 -24.60
N TYR A 43 6.95 2.25 -25.10
CA TYR A 43 8.06 2.26 -26.05
C TYR A 43 7.53 2.53 -27.46
N ILE A 44 8.14 3.50 -28.12
CA ILE A 44 8.01 3.72 -29.55
C ILE A 44 9.45 3.62 -30.08
N GLY A 45 9.77 2.56 -30.82
CA GLY A 45 11.16 2.26 -31.15
C GLY A 45 11.93 1.62 -29.97
N THR A 46 13.09 2.18 -29.61
CA THR A 46 14.02 1.61 -28.60
C THR A 46 13.93 2.24 -27.21
N ASP A 47 13.34 3.43 -27.09
CA ASP A 47 13.30 4.20 -25.84
C ASP A 47 11.84 4.43 -25.37
N VAL A 48 11.67 4.75 -24.07
CA VAL A 48 10.37 5.17 -23.54
C VAL A 48 10.09 6.59 -24.02
N GLU A 49 9.15 6.75 -24.94
CA GLU A 49 8.82 8.05 -25.52
C GLU A 49 7.62 8.73 -24.83
N GLU A 50 6.78 7.96 -24.12
CA GLU A 50 5.55 8.48 -23.51
C GLU A 50 5.22 7.78 -22.18
N TRP A 51 4.91 8.57 -21.14
CA TRP A 51 4.38 8.08 -19.86
C TRP A 51 2.88 8.31 -19.79
N ARG A 52 2.10 7.23 -19.57
CA ARG A 52 0.64 7.30 -19.47
C ARG A 52 0.15 6.87 -18.10
N PRO A 53 -0.76 7.62 -17.45
CA PRO A 53 -1.34 7.19 -16.19
C PRO A 53 -2.12 5.89 -16.40
N CYS A 54 -1.85 4.92 -15.54
CA CYS A 54 -2.50 3.61 -15.52
C CYS A 54 -3.72 3.67 -14.63
N GLY A 55 -4.81 4.23 -15.17
CA GLY A 55 -6.06 4.38 -14.44
C GLY A 55 -6.05 5.54 -13.45
N GLY A 56 -6.88 5.42 -12.41
CA GLY A 56 -7.07 6.41 -11.35
C GLY A 56 -6.03 6.33 -10.23
N LEU A 57 -6.35 6.92 -9.08
CA LEU A 57 -5.48 6.86 -7.91
C LEU A 57 -5.46 5.45 -7.31
N THR A 58 -4.37 5.11 -6.64
CA THR A 58 -4.24 3.90 -5.84
C THR A 58 -3.46 4.20 -4.55
N ALA A 59 -3.32 3.22 -3.66
CA ALA A 59 -2.53 3.34 -2.45
C ALA A 59 -1.31 2.41 -2.50
N ILE A 60 -0.21 2.81 -1.86
CA ILE A 60 0.87 1.88 -1.55
C ILE A 60 0.41 0.98 -0.41
N VAL A 61 0.47 -0.32 -0.61
CA VAL A 61 0.02 -1.32 0.35
C VAL A 61 1.07 -2.40 0.50
N ALA A 62 0.88 -3.28 1.48
CA ALA A 62 1.67 -4.48 1.64
C ALA A 62 0.74 -5.64 1.97
N GLY A 63 1.14 -6.87 1.70
CA GLY A 63 0.36 -8.08 2.03
C GLY A 63 0.56 -8.53 3.47
N GLN A 64 0.42 -7.61 4.43
CA GLN A 64 0.76 -7.84 5.83
C GLN A 64 -0.26 -8.73 6.54
N TYR A 65 -1.53 -8.58 6.18
CA TYR A 65 -2.65 -9.28 6.81
C TYR A 65 -3.41 -10.15 5.81
N GLN A 66 -4.07 -11.17 6.34
CA GLN A 66 -5.08 -11.96 5.64
C GLN A 66 -6.40 -11.80 6.38
N SER A 67 -7.44 -11.34 5.68
CA SER A 67 -8.79 -11.27 6.22
C SER A 67 -9.61 -12.46 5.74
N TYR A 68 -10.49 -12.97 6.60
CA TYR A 68 -11.36 -14.11 6.33
C TYR A 68 -12.84 -13.71 6.36
N GLN A 69 -13.70 -14.56 5.79
CA GLN A 69 -15.15 -14.30 5.70
C GLN A 69 -15.84 -14.21 7.06
N ASP A 70 -15.30 -14.87 8.09
CA ASP A 70 -15.78 -14.77 9.47
C ASP A 70 -15.38 -13.44 10.16
N GLY A 71 -14.67 -12.58 9.43
CA GLY A 71 -14.18 -11.29 9.92
C GLY A 71 -12.95 -11.42 10.84
N SER A 72 -12.32 -12.60 10.92
CA SER A 72 -11.00 -12.74 11.54
C SER A 72 -9.93 -12.13 10.64
N ILE A 73 -8.85 -11.66 11.27
CA ILE A 73 -7.67 -11.11 10.61
C ILE A 73 -6.46 -11.82 11.20
N GLU A 74 -5.60 -12.35 10.34
CA GLU A 74 -4.35 -12.98 10.73
C GLU A 74 -3.17 -12.19 10.15
N LEU A 75 -2.08 -12.12 10.91
CA LEU A 75 -0.82 -11.59 10.40
C LEU A 75 -0.21 -12.62 9.44
N ARG A 76 0.00 -12.22 8.20
CA ARG A 76 0.63 -13.05 7.18
C ARG A 76 2.15 -12.85 7.13
N SER A 77 2.61 -11.61 7.31
CA SER A 77 4.03 -11.27 7.34
C SER A 77 4.27 -10.06 8.23
N ALA A 78 5.20 -10.16 9.17
CA ALA A 78 5.65 -9.02 9.98
C ALA A 78 6.53 -8.03 9.19
N THR A 79 7.12 -8.49 8.08
CA THR A 79 8.00 -7.72 7.19
C THR A 79 7.47 -7.81 5.76
N PRO A 80 6.28 -7.26 5.48
CA PRO A 80 5.64 -7.43 4.18
C PRO A 80 6.35 -6.59 3.11
N ARG A 81 6.45 -7.11 1.88
CA ARG A 81 6.98 -6.33 0.75
C ARG A 81 5.91 -5.36 0.23
N PRO A 82 6.18 -4.04 0.18
CA PRO A 82 5.23 -3.06 -0.34
C PRO A 82 5.07 -3.14 -1.87
N PHE A 83 3.90 -2.73 -2.36
CA PHE A 83 3.56 -2.64 -3.78
C PHE A 83 2.43 -1.61 -3.99
N ALA A 84 2.29 -1.07 -5.20
CA ALA A 84 1.13 -0.26 -5.55
C ALA A 84 -0.11 -1.16 -5.68
N MET A 85 -1.19 -0.86 -4.95
CA MET A 85 -2.39 -1.70 -4.93
C MET A 85 -2.97 -1.85 -6.35
N GLY A 86 -3.30 -3.09 -6.73
CA GLY A 86 -3.83 -3.45 -8.05
C GLY A 86 -2.79 -3.94 -9.05
N ILE A 87 -1.53 -3.46 -8.99
CA ILE A 87 -0.46 -3.90 -9.90
C ILE A 87 0.79 -4.23 -9.07
N LYS A 88 0.98 -5.52 -8.81
CA LYS A 88 2.15 -6.02 -8.07
C LYS A 88 3.43 -5.70 -8.84
N ASP A 89 4.45 -5.23 -8.12
CA ASP A 89 5.79 -4.88 -8.62
C ASP A 89 5.85 -3.65 -9.56
N ALA A 90 4.77 -2.87 -9.69
CA ALA A 90 4.81 -1.60 -10.43
C ALA A 90 5.50 -0.48 -9.61
N GLY A 91 6.48 0.19 -10.24
CA GLY A 91 6.97 1.51 -9.85
C GLY A 91 8.04 1.59 -8.77
N PHE A 92 8.47 0.46 -8.19
CA PHE A 92 9.54 0.42 -7.19
C PHE A 92 10.92 0.10 -7.78
N ASP A 93 10.98 -0.87 -8.69
CA ASP A 93 12.22 -1.32 -9.36
C ASP A 93 11.93 -1.67 -10.84
N SER A 94 11.36 -0.73 -11.59
CA SER A 94 10.96 -0.99 -12.98
C SER A 94 11.25 0.19 -13.88
N GLU A 95 11.89 -0.07 -15.02
CA GLU A 95 12.09 0.91 -16.10
C GLU A 95 10.79 1.24 -16.84
N HIS A 96 9.76 0.41 -16.69
CA HIS A 96 8.49 0.52 -17.41
C HIS A 96 7.37 1.16 -16.58
N TRP A 97 7.62 1.42 -15.30
CA TRP A 97 6.59 1.84 -14.36
C TRP A 97 7.12 2.96 -13.48
N GLN A 98 6.31 3.99 -13.29
CA GLN A 98 6.64 5.12 -12.43
C GLN A 98 5.52 5.35 -11.42
N ILE A 99 5.91 5.81 -10.23
CA ILE A 99 4.98 6.20 -9.17
C ILE A 99 5.15 7.70 -8.91
N HIS A 100 4.03 8.41 -8.85
CA HIS A 100 3.97 9.78 -8.38
C HIS A 100 3.12 9.88 -7.13
N ARG A 101 3.67 10.40 -6.02
CA ARG A 101 2.91 10.55 -4.78
C ARG A 101 1.99 11.76 -4.85
N VAL A 102 0.69 11.51 -4.65
CA VAL A 102 -0.36 12.53 -4.67
C VAL A 102 -0.69 13.01 -3.26
N LYS A 103 -0.74 12.10 -2.29
CA LYS A 103 -0.99 12.41 -0.86
C LYS A 103 -0.11 11.53 0.01
N ALA A 104 0.53 12.11 1.02
CA ALA A 104 1.37 11.34 1.93
C ALA A 104 0.54 10.59 2.96
N PHE A 105 1.06 9.47 3.45
CA PHE A 105 0.47 8.65 4.50
C PHE A 105 0.23 9.45 5.79
N ALA A 106 1.04 10.49 6.04
CA ALA A 106 0.90 11.36 7.20
C ALA A 106 -0.32 12.31 7.08
N ASP A 107 -0.83 12.52 5.86
CA ASP A 107 -1.97 13.39 5.59
C ASP A 107 -3.29 12.62 5.51
N VAL A 108 -3.26 11.28 5.53
CA VAL A 108 -4.49 10.47 5.54
C VAL A 108 -5.10 10.42 6.93
N VAL A 109 -6.43 10.37 6.99
CA VAL A 109 -7.16 10.40 8.26
C VAL A 109 -8.05 9.18 8.42
N GLU A 110 -8.38 8.86 9.67
CA GLU A 110 -9.32 7.79 9.99
C GLU A 110 -10.70 8.07 9.38
N GLY A 111 -11.27 7.05 8.72
CA GLY A 111 -12.56 7.15 8.03
C GLY A 111 -12.46 7.69 6.60
N GLU A 112 -11.28 8.14 6.15
CA GLU A 112 -11.09 8.55 4.77
C GLU A 112 -11.33 7.35 3.82
N HIS A 113 -12.23 7.55 2.86
CA HIS A 113 -12.70 6.50 1.97
C HIS A 113 -12.70 7.00 0.52
N TRP A 114 -12.06 6.24 -0.36
CA TRP A 114 -11.94 6.49 -1.78
C TRP A 114 -12.68 5.41 -2.56
N PRO A 115 -14.03 5.45 -2.60
CA PRO A 115 -14.82 4.35 -3.15
C PRO A 115 -14.58 4.11 -4.65
N GLU A 116 -14.28 5.16 -5.41
CA GLU A 116 -13.93 5.05 -6.84
C GLU A 116 -12.66 4.23 -7.07
N PHE A 117 -11.76 4.22 -6.10
CA PHE A 117 -10.45 3.55 -6.18
C PHE A 117 -10.37 2.30 -5.28
N GLY A 118 -11.45 1.97 -4.57
CA GLY A 118 -11.60 0.71 -3.84
C GLY A 118 -10.83 0.60 -2.53
N PHE A 119 -10.32 1.70 -1.96
CA PHE A 119 -9.59 1.66 -0.67
C PHE A 119 -10.08 2.67 0.36
N SER A 120 -9.82 2.37 1.63
CA SER A 120 -10.15 3.22 2.78
C SER A 120 -9.11 3.11 3.89
N TYR A 121 -9.14 4.07 4.82
CA TYR A 121 -8.26 4.14 5.99
C TYR A 121 -9.07 3.97 7.27
N ARG A 122 -8.80 2.89 8.01
CA ARG A 122 -9.53 2.56 9.24
C ARG A 122 -8.58 1.98 10.29
N ARG A 123 -8.92 2.15 11.56
CA ARG A 123 -8.26 1.44 12.66
C ARG A 123 -8.86 0.04 12.81
N SER A 124 -8.09 -0.91 13.35
CA SER A 124 -8.56 -2.28 13.55
C SER A 124 -7.86 -2.96 14.71
N GLU A 125 -8.61 -3.12 15.81
CA GLU A 125 -8.14 -3.85 16.99
C GLU A 125 -7.83 -5.32 16.68
N LYS A 126 -8.55 -5.93 15.74
CA LYS A 126 -8.28 -7.31 15.28
C LYS A 126 -6.92 -7.43 14.60
N ALA A 127 -6.59 -6.47 13.72
CA ALA A 127 -5.29 -6.46 13.04
C ALA A 127 -4.13 -6.19 14.03
N ASP A 128 -4.35 -5.31 15.01
CA ASP A 128 -3.37 -5.05 16.06
C ASP A 128 -3.14 -6.27 16.96
N ALA A 129 -4.23 -6.95 17.36
CA ALA A 129 -4.13 -8.19 18.14
C ALA A 129 -3.38 -9.29 17.38
N ALA A 130 -3.66 -9.45 16.08
CA ALA A 130 -2.98 -10.43 15.22
C ALA A 130 -1.47 -10.15 15.09
N LYS A 131 -1.09 -8.87 15.02
CA LYS A 131 0.31 -8.42 15.02
C LYS A 131 0.98 -8.71 16.36
N ALA A 132 0.34 -8.34 17.47
CA ALA A 132 0.86 -8.53 18.82
C ALA A 132 1.17 -10.00 19.16
N LEU A 133 0.24 -10.92 18.84
CA LEU A 133 0.39 -12.35 19.09
C LEU A 133 1.64 -12.97 18.44
N ASN A 134 2.06 -12.47 17.27
CA ASN A 134 3.25 -12.97 16.59
C ASN A 134 4.56 -12.45 17.18
N THR A 135 4.57 -11.20 17.68
CA THR A 135 5.73 -10.63 18.37
C THR A 135 6.11 -11.44 19.61
N ASP A 136 5.12 -11.82 20.44
CA ASP A 136 5.34 -12.62 21.66
C ASP A 136 5.86 -14.04 21.38
N THR A 137 5.59 -14.57 20.19
CA THR A 137 6.03 -15.92 19.80
C THR A 137 7.48 -15.94 19.30
N THR A 138 8.01 -14.78 18.88
CA THR A 138 9.37 -14.66 18.33
C THR A 138 10.42 -14.38 19.43
N GLU A 139 9.98 -14.00 20.63
CA GLU A 139 10.84 -13.68 21.79
C GLU A 139 10.95 -14.83 22.82
N ARG A 140 10.47 -16.03 22.52
CA ARG A 140 10.64 -17.26 23.34
C ARG A 140 11.54 -18.27 22.66
#